data_AF-A0A7S0Q2E7-F1
#
_entry.id   AF-A0A7S0Q2E7-F1
#
_cell.length_a   1.000
_cell.length_b   1.000
_cell.length_c   1.000
_cell.angle_alpha   90.00
_cell.angle_beta   90.00
_cell.angle_gamma   90.00
#
_symmetry.space_group_name_H-M   'P 1'
#
loop_
_entity.id
_entity.type
_entity.pdbx_description
1 polymer ?
#
loop_
_entity_poly.entity_id
_entity_poly.type
_entity_poly.pdbx_seq_one_letter_code
_entity_poly.pdbx_strand_id
1 'polypeptide(L)'
;VADGRFHPEAVMIANPLLPLYRYDPYAKALTLETYDHARMAALRRTAVQQAATAKSWGLVLGTLGRQGNPDILSHLKKLLEARGLSFVSVLVSEVQPAKLAAFPAVEAWIQVCCPRLSIDWGYAFHAPLLSPYEAEVALGLREWLEQYPMDYYARPAPSYANYATDEARQAT
;
A
#
# COMPACT_ATOMS: atom_id res chain seq x y z
N VAL A 1 15.01 2.45 19.81
CA VAL A 1 16.21 3.26 19.48
C VAL A 1 16.18 3.52 17.99
N ALA A 2 16.15 4.78 17.56
CA ALA A 2 16.13 5.16 16.15
C ALA A 2 16.54 6.63 15.99
N ASP A 3 17.27 6.94 14.93
CA ASP A 3 17.61 8.30 14.49
C ASP A 3 16.55 8.89 13.55
N GLY A 4 15.93 8.07 12.71
CA GLY A 4 14.84 8.45 11.80
C GLY A 4 13.43 8.09 12.28
N ARG A 5 12.42 8.56 11.53
CA ARG A 5 11.00 8.34 11.83
C ARG A 5 10.35 7.17 11.09
N PHE A 6 10.96 6.66 10.02
CA PHE A 6 10.38 5.58 9.21
C PHE A 6 9.95 4.36 10.04
N HIS A 7 10.87 3.78 10.82
CA HIS A 7 10.55 2.62 11.67
C HIS A 7 9.60 2.97 12.84
N PRO A 8 9.83 4.06 13.62
CA PRO A 8 8.88 4.50 14.63
C PRO A 8 7.44 4.69 14.12
N GLU A 9 7.28 5.33 12.97
CA GLU A 9 5.96 5.51 12.34
C GLU A 9 5.33 4.19 11.96
N ALA A 10 6.11 3.21 11.47
CA ALA A 10 5.56 1.90 11.16
C ALA A 10 4.98 1.24 12.42
N VAL A 11 5.69 1.33 13.54
CA VAL A 11 5.22 0.80 14.84
C VAL A 11 3.96 1.53 15.30
N MET A 12 3.90 2.86 15.18
CA MET A 12 2.72 3.64 15.57
C MET A 12 1.51 3.34 14.69
N ILE A 13 1.67 3.28 13.36
CA ILE A 13 0.60 2.89 12.42
C ILE A 13 0.02 1.52 12.80
N ALA A 14 0.90 0.57 13.15
CA ALA A 14 0.52 -0.77 13.58
C ALA A 14 -0.16 -0.83 14.94
N ASN A 15 0.17 0.09 15.85
CA ASN A 15 -0.24 0.05 17.25
C ASN A 15 -0.76 1.44 17.69
N PRO A 16 -1.91 1.90 17.15
CA PRO A 16 -2.39 3.27 17.37
C PRO A 16 -2.70 3.60 18.83
N LEU A 17 -2.88 2.58 19.69
CA LEU A 17 -3.22 2.74 21.11
C LEU A 17 -2.00 2.72 22.04
N LEU A 18 -0.81 2.38 21.54
CA LEU A 18 0.38 2.24 22.37
C LEU A 18 1.26 3.49 22.27
N PRO A 19 1.68 4.10 23.40
CA PRO A 19 2.63 5.19 23.37
C PRO A 19 4.00 4.68 22.89
N LEU A 20 4.62 5.40 21.96
CA LEU A 20 5.95 5.07 21.46
C LEU A 20 6.98 6.09 21.94
N TYR A 21 7.97 5.62 22.70
CA TYR A 21 9.13 6.42 23.06
C TYR A 21 10.30 6.12 22.12
N ARG A 22 10.86 7.15 21.49
CA ARG A 22 12.04 7.05 20.64
C ARG A 22 13.24 7.64 21.36
N TYR A 23 14.25 6.79 21.58
CA TYR A 23 15.60 7.24 21.96
C TYR A 23 16.45 7.43 20.70
N ASP A 24 16.92 8.66 20.51
CA ASP A 24 17.87 9.06 19.46
C ASP A 24 19.31 9.00 20.01
N PRO A 25 20.18 8.11 19.50
CA PRO A 25 21.53 7.97 20.03
C PRO A 25 22.45 9.15 19.68
N TYR A 26 22.16 9.91 18.62
CA TYR A 26 22.95 11.06 18.21
C TYR A 26 22.61 12.29 19.05
N ALA A 27 21.31 12.58 19.17
CA ALA A 27 20.83 13.67 20.01
C ALA A 27 20.86 13.34 21.51
N LYS A 28 21.01 12.04 21.86
CA LYS A 28 20.91 11.51 23.23
C LYS A 28 19.60 11.91 23.91
N ALA A 29 18.52 11.94 23.13
CA ALA A 29 17.22 12.42 23.57
C ALA A 29 16.19 11.29 23.53
N LEU A 30 15.39 11.19 24.59
CA LEU A 30 14.19 10.36 24.63
C LEU A 30 12.98 11.25 24.36
N THR A 31 12.21 10.91 23.35
CA THR A 31 11.03 11.67 22.92
C THR A 31 9.80 10.79 22.87
N LEU A 32 8.63 11.34 23.19
CA LEU A 32 7.35 10.70 22.95
C LEU A 32 6.93 11.00 21.51
N GLU A 33 6.90 9.98 20.68
CA GLU A 33 6.50 10.11 19.27
C GLU A 33 4.98 10.05 19.14
N THR A 34 4.46 10.76 18.15
CA THR A 34 3.05 10.74 17.77
C THR A 34 2.92 10.56 16.26
N TYR A 35 1.80 9.98 15.84
CA TYR A 35 1.45 9.79 14.44
C TYR A 35 0.03 10.29 14.19
N ASP A 36 -0.16 11.06 13.11
CA ASP A 36 -1.45 11.59 12.74
C ASP A 36 -2.25 10.55 11.94
N HIS A 37 -2.87 9.62 12.66
CA HIS A 37 -3.68 8.55 12.08
C HIS A 37 -4.89 9.09 11.31
N ALA A 38 -5.51 10.17 11.80
CA ALA A 38 -6.68 10.77 11.16
C ALA A 38 -6.31 11.34 9.78
N ARG A 39 -5.21 12.09 9.70
CA ARG A 39 -4.70 12.62 8.43
C ARG A 39 -4.28 11.50 7.49
N MET A 40 -3.55 10.50 7.98
CA MET A 40 -3.15 9.36 7.15
C MET A 40 -4.39 8.66 6.58
N ALA A 41 -5.36 8.30 7.41
CA ALA A 41 -6.59 7.64 6.97
C ALA A 41 -7.39 8.49 5.98
N ALA A 42 -7.49 9.81 6.20
CA ALA A 42 -8.18 10.72 5.28
C ALA A 42 -7.51 10.76 3.90
N LEU A 43 -6.18 10.86 3.84
CA LEU A 43 -5.42 10.83 2.59
C LEU A 43 -5.62 9.51 1.84
N ARG A 44 -5.55 8.39 2.56
CA ARG A 44 -5.70 7.06 1.95
C ARG A 44 -7.14 6.80 1.48
N ARG A 45 -8.16 7.19 2.25
CA ARG A 45 -9.57 7.12 1.83
C ARG A 45 -9.84 7.97 0.59
N THR A 46 -9.26 9.16 0.51
CA THR A 46 -9.39 10.02 -0.68
C THR A 46 -8.83 9.32 -1.92
N ALA A 47 -7.64 8.71 -1.82
CA ALA A 47 -7.05 7.96 -2.93
C ALA A 47 -7.92 6.77 -3.37
N VAL A 48 -8.48 6.02 -2.41
CA VAL A 48 -9.42 4.91 -2.66
C VAL A 48 -10.68 5.41 -3.37
N GLN A 49 -11.27 6.51 -2.92
CA GLN A 49 -12.48 7.10 -3.51
C GLN A 49 -12.23 7.58 -4.94
N GLN A 50 -11.08 8.21 -5.20
CA GLN A 50 -10.67 8.61 -6.55
C GLN A 50 -10.56 7.39 -7.47
N ALA A 51 -9.90 6.33 -7.01
CA ALA A 51 -9.71 5.12 -7.78
C ALA A 51 -10.99 4.31 -8.02
N ALA A 52 -12.01 4.41 -7.15
CA ALA A 52 -13.25 3.64 -7.26
C ALA A 52 -14.01 3.88 -8.58
N THR A 53 -13.78 5.01 -9.24
CA THR A 53 -14.40 5.35 -10.54
C THR A 53 -13.53 5.05 -11.76
N ALA A 54 -12.28 4.62 -11.55
CA ALA A 54 -11.31 4.39 -12.61
C ALA A 54 -11.69 3.22 -13.52
N LYS A 55 -11.55 3.42 -14.83
CA LYS A 55 -11.77 2.46 -15.92
C LYS A 55 -10.47 1.86 -16.45
N SER A 56 -9.36 2.57 -16.24
CA SER A 56 -8.02 2.17 -16.67
C SER A 56 -7.05 2.12 -15.48
N TRP A 57 -6.48 0.94 -15.27
CA TRP A 57 -5.66 0.63 -14.10
C TRP A 57 -4.22 0.30 -14.48
N GLY A 58 -3.30 0.58 -13.56
CA GLY A 58 -1.91 0.18 -13.69
C GLY A 58 -1.50 -0.72 -12.54
N LEU A 59 -0.87 -1.85 -12.84
CA LEU A 59 -0.33 -2.78 -11.85
C LEU A 59 1.19 -2.66 -11.83
N VAL A 60 1.76 -2.23 -10.71
CA VAL A 60 3.21 -2.12 -10.53
C VAL A 60 3.71 -3.31 -9.72
N LEU A 61 4.62 -4.11 -10.28
CA LEU A 61 5.32 -5.16 -9.56
C LEU A 61 6.77 -4.73 -9.30
N GLY A 62 7.15 -4.69 -8.02
CA GLY A 62 8.51 -4.36 -7.60
C GLY A 62 9.46 -5.51 -7.87
N THR A 63 10.55 -5.25 -8.59
CA THR A 63 11.57 -6.27 -8.92
C THR A 63 12.82 -6.18 -8.03
N LEU A 64 12.88 -5.20 -7.12
CA LEU A 64 13.99 -5.05 -6.18
C LEU A 64 13.78 -5.89 -4.93
N GLY A 65 14.72 -6.79 -4.65
CA GLY A 65 14.69 -7.63 -3.46
C GLY A 65 13.48 -8.56 -3.42
N ARG A 66 12.89 -8.75 -2.23
CA ARG A 66 11.69 -9.59 -2.01
C ARG A 66 10.42 -8.75 -1.81
N GLN A 67 10.35 -7.58 -2.43
CA GLN A 67 9.24 -6.65 -2.22
C GLN A 67 8.01 -6.94 -3.07
N GLY A 68 8.18 -7.50 -4.26
CA GLY A 68 7.07 -7.89 -5.13
C GLY A 68 6.61 -9.32 -4.88
N ASN A 69 5.33 -9.57 -5.11
CA ASN A 69 4.73 -10.90 -5.10
C ASN A 69 3.93 -11.15 -6.40
N PRO A 70 4.38 -12.09 -7.26
CA PRO A 70 3.68 -12.45 -8.50
C PRO A 70 2.28 -13.04 -8.32
N ASP A 71 2.01 -13.69 -7.19
CA ASP A 71 0.70 -14.27 -6.87
C ASP A 71 -0.31 -13.18 -6.53
N ILE A 72 0.10 -12.14 -5.78
CA ILE A 72 -0.73 -10.93 -5.58
C ILE A 72 -1.02 -10.27 -6.92
N LEU A 73 0.01 -10.10 -7.76
CA LEU A 73 -0.18 -9.52 -9.09
C LEU A 73 -1.20 -10.34 -9.89
N SER A 74 -1.10 -11.67 -9.86
CA SER A 74 -2.02 -12.56 -10.57
C SER A 74 -3.44 -12.49 -10.02
N HIS A 75 -3.61 -12.37 -8.71
CA HIS A 75 -4.91 -12.13 -8.07
C HIS A 75 -5.53 -10.81 -8.54
N LEU A 76 -4.77 -9.72 -8.49
CA LEU A 76 -5.24 -8.39 -8.93
C LEU A 76 -5.59 -8.36 -10.41
N LYS A 77 -4.84 -9.07 -11.27
CA LYS A 77 -5.18 -9.23 -12.70
C LYS A 77 -6.55 -9.88 -12.87
N LYS A 78 -6.76 -11.05 -12.26
CA LYS A 78 -8.05 -11.76 -12.30
C LYS A 78 -9.18 -10.87 -11.79
N LEU A 79 -8.91 -10.07 -10.77
CA LEU A 79 -9.89 -9.19 -10.17
C LEU A 79 -10.35 -8.05 -11.09
N LEU A 80 -9.41 -7.46 -11.82
CA LEU A 80 -9.68 -6.41 -12.81
C LEU A 80 -10.34 -7.00 -14.06
N GLU A 81 -9.88 -8.16 -14.53
CA GLU A 81 -10.47 -8.90 -15.65
C GLU A 81 -11.93 -9.27 -15.39
N ALA A 82 -12.24 -9.80 -14.20
CA ALA A 82 -13.61 -10.17 -13.81
C ALA A 82 -14.57 -8.98 -13.78
N ARG A 83 -14.06 -7.75 -13.58
CA ARG A 83 -14.83 -6.51 -13.63
C ARG A 83 -14.85 -5.85 -15.02
N GLY A 84 -14.19 -6.43 -16.01
CA GLY A 84 -14.05 -5.85 -17.34
C GLY A 84 -13.26 -4.53 -17.36
N LEU A 85 -12.36 -4.34 -16.41
CA LEU A 85 -11.51 -3.14 -16.32
C LEU A 85 -10.24 -3.33 -17.12
N SER A 86 -9.86 -2.29 -17.89
CA SER A 86 -8.62 -2.30 -18.64
C SER A 86 -7.43 -2.07 -17.72
N PHE A 87 -6.31 -2.75 -17.96
CA PHE A 87 -5.10 -2.53 -17.17
C PHE A 87 -3.79 -2.79 -17.93
N VAL A 88 -2.72 -2.20 -17.43
CA VAL A 88 -1.33 -2.47 -17.85
C VAL A 88 -0.51 -2.96 -16.67
N SER A 89 0.43 -3.89 -16.91
CA SER A 89 1.40 -4.32 -15.88
C SER A 89 2.77 -3.73 -16.16
N VAL A 90 3.39 -3.13 -15.15
CA VAL A 90 4.71 -2.50 -15.23
C VAL A 90 5.61 -3.12 -14.16
N LEU A 91 6.78 -3.63 -14.58
CA LEU A 91 7.79 -4.18 -13.68
C LEU A 91 8.91 -3.15 -13.53
N VAL A 92 9.20 -2.75 -12.29
CA VAL A 92 10.23 -1.75 -11.99
C VAL A 92 11.02 -2.11 -10.74
N SER A 93 12.30 -1.80 -10.73
CA SER A 93 13.12 -1.91 -9.52
C SER A 93 12.73 -0.86 -8.48
N GLU A 94 12.43 0.36 -8.95
CA GLU A 94 12.05 1.49 -8.12
C GLU A 94 10.87 2.24 -8.74
N VAL A 95 9.84 2.46 -7.92
CA VAL A 95 8.65 3.22 -8.28
C VAL A 95 8.93 4.71 -8.09
N GLN A 96 8.79 5.48 -9.17
CA GLN A 96 9.05 6.92 -9.17
C GLN A 96 7.91 7.63 -9.91
N PRO A 97 7.48 8.83 -9.46
CA PRO A 97 6.40 9.58 -10.10
C PRO A 97 6.61 9.78 -11.61
N ALA A 98 7.83 10.11 -12.03
CA ALA A 98 8.16 10.33 -13.44
C ALA A 98 7.97 9.07 -14.31
N LYS A 99 8.25 7.87 -13.78
CA LYS A 99 8.05 6.61 -14.51
C LYS A 99 6.58 6.30 -14.72
N LEU A 100 5.75 6.50 -13.69
CA LEU A 100 4.31 6.23 -13.79
C LEU A 100 3.59 7.31 -14.61
N ALA A 101 4.07 8.56 -14.59
CA ALA A 101 3.56 9.64 -15.42
C ALA A 101 3.72 9.39 -16.93
N ALA A 102 4.60 8.46 -17.34
CA ALA A 102 4.73 8.05 -18.74
C ALA A 102 3.52 7.26 -19.27
N PHE A 103 2.55 6.90 -18.42
CA PHE A 103 1.31 6.22 -18.79
C PHE A 103 0.09 7.11 -18.50
N PRO A 104 -0.17 8.16 -19.31
CA PRO A 104 -1.22 9.14 -19.05
C PRO A 104 -2.64 8.56 -19.11
N ALA A 105 -2.81 7.39 -19.74
CA ALA A 105 -4.08 6.69 -19.82
C ALA A 105 -4.46 5.95 -18.52
N VAL A 106 -3.51 5.76 -17.58
CA VAL A 106 -3.78 5.07 -16.31
C VAL A 106 -4.40 6.04 -15.30
N GLU A 107 -5.59 5.71 -14.82
CA GLU A 107 -6.37 6.54 -13.90
C GLU A 107 -6.15 6.16 -12.43
N ALA A 108 -5.74 4.91 -12.15
CA ALA A 108 -5.38 4.45 -10.81
C ALA A 108 -4.27 3.39 -10.85
N TRP A 109 -3.36 3.44 -9.89
CA TRP A 109 -2.25 2.50 -9.76
C TRP A 109 -2.42 1.59 -8.54
N ILE A 110 -2.06 0.32 -8.69
CA ILE A 110 -1.90 -0.63 -7.59
C ILE A 110 -0.43 -1.03 -7.55
N GLN A 111 0.23 -0.81 -6.41
CA GLN A 111 1.62 -1.21 -6.21
C GLN A 111 1.72 -2.49 -5.38
N VAL A 112 2.45 -3.46 -5.92
CA VAL A 112 2.88 -4.69 -5.27
C VAL A 112 4.40 -4.58 -5.08
N CYS A 113 4.80 -3.68 -4.18
CA CYS A 113 6.19 -3.34 -3.85
C CYS A 113 6.30 -3.16 -2.32
N CYS A 114 7.04 -2.13 -1.86
CA CYS A 114 7.11 -1.74 -0.45
C CYS A 114 5.72 -1.33 0.11
N PRO A 115 5.24 -1.97 1.19
CA PRO A 115 3.93 -1.68 1.80
C PRO A 115 3.75 -0.22 2.25
N ARG A 116 4.85 0.47 2.58
CA ARG A 116 4.86 1.87 3.02
C ARG A 116 4.75 2.88 1.87
N LEU A 117 5.00 2.47 0.63
CA LEU A 117 5.10 3.38 -0.52
C LEU A 117 3.83 4.22 -0.71
N SER A 118 2.67 3.57 -0.73
CA SER A 118 1.39 4.27 -0.91
C SER A 118 1.06 5.21 0.26
N ILE A 119 1.49 4.85 1.47
CA ILE A 119 1.24 5.64 2.69
C ILE A 119 2.11 6.90 2.69
N ASP A 120 3.41 6.74 2.47
CA ASP A 120 4.39 7.80 2.63
C ASP A 120 4.51 8.70 1.40
N TRP A 121 4.25 8.16 0.22
CA TRP A 121 4.54 8.83 -1.06
C TRP A 121 3.37 8.83 -2.04
N GLY A 122 2.22 8.25 -1.68
CA GLY A 122 1.09 8.13 -2.61
C GLY A 122 0.59 9.46 -3.16
N TYR A 123 0.72 10.57 -2.41
CA TYR A 123 0.35 11.92 -2.84
C TYR A 123 1.29 12.52 -3.89
N ALA A 124 2.48 11.95 -4.10
CA ALA A 124 3.46 12.45 -5.06
C ALA A 124 3.15 12.01 -6.50
N PHE A 125 2.14 11.17 -6.69
CA PHE A 125 1.72 10.64 -7.99
C PHE A 125 0.48 11.39 -8.49
N HIS A 126 0.41 11.60 -9.80
CA HIS A 126 -0.73 12.27 -10.43
C HIS A 126 -2.03 11.45 -10.30
N ALA A 127 -1.93 10.14 -10.51
CA ALA A 127 -3.03 9.19 -10.28
C ALA A 127 -2.87 8.51 -8.91
N PRO A 128 -3.97 8.17 -8.21
CA PRO A 128 -3.92 7.52 -6.91
C PRO A 128 -3.08 6.24 -6.96
N LEU A 129 -2.10 6.13 -6.06
CA LEU A 129 -1.28 4.94 -5.85
C LEU A 129 -1.81 4.17 -4.63
N LEU A 130 -2.33 2.97 -4.87
CA LEU A 130 -2.97 2.11 -3.88
C LEU A 130 -2.09 0.91 -3.53
N SER A 131 -2.16 0.47 -2.28
CA SER A 131 -1.75 -0.88 -1.87
C SER A 131 -2.76 -1.92 -2.38
N PRO A 132 -2.44 -3.23 -2.34
CA PRO A 132 -3.38 -4.26 -2.73
C PRO A 132 -4.66 -4.26 -1.89
N TYR A 133 -4.53 -4.02 -0.57
CA TYR A 133 -5.67 -3.87 0.34
C TYR A 133 -6.63 -2.76 -0.13
N GLU A 134 -6.08 -1.58 -0.41
CA GLU A 134 -6.87 -0.42 -0.82
C GLU A 134 -7.51 -0.60 -2.19
N ALA A 135 -6.86 -1.35 -3.09
CA ALA A 135 -7.44 -1.73 -4.36
C ALA A 135 -8.65 -2.67 -4.18
N GLU A 136 -8.56 -3.67 -3.28
CA GLU A 136 -9.72 -4.51 -2.94
C GLU A 136 -10.89 -3.66 -2.42
N VAL A 137 -10.61 -2.63 -1.60
CA VAL A 137 -11.63 -1.70 -1.10
C VAL A 137 -12.20 -0.84 -2.24
N ALA A 138 -11.35 -0.24 -3.08
CA ALA A 138 -11.77 0.61 -4.19
C ALA A 138 -12.65 -0.15 -5.20
N LEU A 139 -12.37 -1.44 -5.40
CA LEU A 139 -13.12 -2.33 -6.28
C LEU A 139 -14.37 -2.92 -5.61
N GLY A 140 -14.60 -2.66 -4.32
CA GLY A 140 -15.76 -3.14 -3.57
C GLY A 140 -15.72 -4.62 -3.20
N LEU A 141 -14.55 -5.25 -3.17
CA LEU A 141 -14.39 -6.59 -2.59
C LEU A 141 -14.40 -6.58 -1.07
N ARG A 142 -13.96 -5.48 -0.46
CA ARG A 142 -13.73 -5.40 0.97
C ARG A 142 -14.15 -4.05 1.52
N GLU A 143 -14.65 -4.04 2.75
CA GLU A 143 -14.89 -2.80 3.47
C GLU A 143 -13.60 -2.20 4.06
N TRP A 144 -13.61 -0.89 4.23
CA TRP A 144 -12.52 -0.20 4.91
C TRP A 144 -12.43 -0.65 6.38
N LEU A 145 -11.23 -1.06 6.81
CA LEU A 145 -10.97 -1.53 8.17
C LEU A 145 -10.73 -0.34 9.08
N GLU A 146 -11.24 -0.41 10.31
CA GLU A 146 -11.03 0.64 11.31
C GLU A 146 -9.53 0.89 11.57
N GLN A 147 -8.77 -0.20 11.72
CA GLN A 147 -7.32 -0.17 11.79
C GLN A 147 -6.73 -0.41 10.40
N TYR A 148 -5.91 0.54 9.93
CA TYR A 148 -5.26 0.44 8.62
C TYR A 148 -4.28 -0.75 8.58
N PRO A 149 -4.48 -1.73 7.68
CA PRO A 149 -3.62 -2.90 7.63
C PRO A 149 -2.35 -2.62 6.82
N MET A 150 -1.20 -2.65 7.49
CA MET A 150 0.09 -2.72 6.79
C MET A 150 0.49 -4.18 6.61
N ASP A 151 1.11 -4.47 5.48
CA ASP A 151 1.71 -5.77 5.22
C ASP A 151 3.14 -5.82 5.81
N TYR A 152 3.39 -6.82 6.63
CA TYR A 152 4.69 -7.05 7.29
C TYR A 152 5.41 -8.28 6.76
N TYR A 153 5.00 -8.84 5.60
CA TYR A 153 5.55 -10.09 5.10
C TYR A 153 5.44 -11.20 6.17
N ALA A 154 4.28 -11.28 6.83
CA ALA A 154 4.00 -12.22 7.91
C ALA A 154 3.14 -13.40 7.43
N ARG A 155 3.21 -14.52 8.16
CA ARG A 155 2.29 -15.67 8.02
C ARG A 155 1.61 -15.96 9.38
N PRO A 156 0.31 -16.29 9.42
CA PRO A 156 -0.65 -16.22 8.30
C PRO A 156 -0.91 -14.78 7.85
N ALA A 157 -1.27 -14.60 6.59
CA ALA A 157 -1.50 -13.29 6.00
C ALA A 157 -2.89 -13.21 5.33
N PRO A 158 -3.57 -12.05 5.40
CA PRO A 158 -4.82 -11.82 4.67
C PRO A 158 -4.59 -11.83 3.15
N SER A 159 -5.64 -12.05 2.35
CA SER A 159 -5.59 -12.23 0.88
C SER A 159 -4.71 -11.21 0.13
N TYR A 160 -4.73 -9.96 0.59
CA TYR A 160 -4.04 -8.82 -0.01
C TYR A 160 -2.55 -8.68 0.40
N ALA A 161 -2.04 -9.51 1.31
CA ALA A 161 -0.69 -9.41 1.85
C ALA A 161 0.32 -10.37 1.17
N ASN A 162 1.61 -10.03 1.24
CA ASN A 162 2.71 -10.66 0.50
C ASN A 162 2.93 -12.14 0.77
N TYR A 163 2.43 -12.71 1.86
CA TYR A 163 2.52 -14.16 2.10
C TYR A 163 1.16 -14.81 2.35
N ALA A 164 0.08 -14.24 1.82
CA ALA A 164 -1.20 -14.92 1.76
C ALA A 164 -1.07 -16.24 0.99
N THR A 165 -1.75 -17.30 1.47
CA THR A 165 -1.87 -18.54 0.69
C THR A 165 -2.89 -18.36 -0.44
N ASP A 166 -2.81 -19.20 -1.46
CA ASP A 166 -3.81 -19.19 -2.53
C ASP A 166 -5.21 -19.52 -2.00
N GLU A 167 -5.32 -20.34 -0.95
CA GLU A 167 -6.60 -20.60 -0.29
C GLU A 167 -7.17 -19.31 0.32
N ALA A 168 -6.33 -18.50 0.97
CA ALA A 168 -6.74 -17.22 1.55
C ALA A 168 -7.23 -16.23 0.47
N ARG A 169 -6.67 -16.29 -0.74
CA ARG A 169 -7.10 -15.47 -1.88
C ARG A 169 -8.37 -15.97 -2.55
N GLN A 170 -8.58 -17.29 -2.59
CA GLN A 170 -9.79 -17.89 -3.16
C GLN A 170 -11.02 -17.79 -2.26
N ALA A 171 -10.81 -17.61 -0.95
CA ALA A 171 -11.87 -17.48 0.04
C ALA A 171 -12.48 -16.06 0.15
N THR A 172 -11.98 -15.09 -0.62
CA THR A 172 -12.40 -13.68 -0.62
C THR A 172 -13.05 -13.33 -1.95
#